data_AF-A0AAN9Y5J9-F1
#
_entry.id   AF-A0AAN9Y5J9-F1
#
_cell.length_a   1.000
_cell.length_b   1.000
_cell.length_c   1.000
_cell.angle_alpha   90.00
_cell.angle_beta   90.00
_cell.angle_gamma   90.00
#
_symmetry.space_group_name_H-M   'P 1'
#
loop_
_entity.id
_entity.type
_entity.pdbx_description
1 polymer ?
#
loop_
_entity_poly.entity_id
_entity_poly.type
_entity_poly.pdbx_seq_one_letter_code
_entity_poly.pdbx_strand_id
1 'polypeptide(L)'
;MTPPGTSSVNLQQYLITVVVVHANNVRKYAEEYVSRRQAAGKTNVHSIATSALRLQPIRSFPGAKPGTFFARDNVSNFITWCRHGLGVFECLLFETDDLILRKNEKHVILCLLEVARRAAKLGMPAPMLVHLEREIDREIAAEKRKLRFGGCQDYYEEASDEESDLSDGEDCVEYGPIPQIVTNDLKSLDEMVSDLDSL
;
A
#
# COMPACT_ATOMS: atom_id res chain seq x y z
N MET A 1 -17.13 -8.05 35.99
CA MET A 1 -15.73 -8.20 35.56
C MET A 1 -15.65 -9.41 34.65
N THR A 2 -15.36 -9.21 33.36
CA THR A 2 -15.14 -10.30 32.41
C THR A 2 -13.78 -10.96 32.69
N PRO A 3 -13.62 -12.28 32.53
CA PRO A 3 -12.34 -12.93 32.75
C PRO A 3 -11.27 -12.36 31.80
N PRO A 4 -10.01 -12.19 32.23
CA PRO A 4 -8.95 -11.60 31.41
C PRO A 4 -8.65 -12.36 30.10
N GLY A 5 -9.12 -13.61 29.95
CA GLY A 5 -9.02 -14.38 28.70
C GLY A 5 -10.16 -14.18 27.69
N THR A 6 -11.34 -13.69 28.10
CA THR A 6 -12.50 -13.63 27.18
C THR A 6 -12.35 -12.54 26.13
N SER A 7 -11.74 -11.40 26.48
CA SER A 7 -11.56 -10.29 25.56
C SER A 7 -10.58 -10.62 24.44
N SER A 8 -9.48 -11.32 24.76
CA SER A 8 -8.50 -11.77 23.75
C SER A 8 -9.08 -12.82 22.81
N VAL A 9 -9.83 -13.78 23.34
CA VAL A 9 -10.50 -14.82 22.51
C VAL A 9 -11.56 -14.20 21.59
N ASN A 10 -12.32 -13.21 22.09
CA ASN A 10 -13.28 -12.48 21.25
C ASN A 10 -12.59 -11.66 20.15
N LEU A 11 -11.44 -11.05 20.44
CA LEU A 11 -10.68 -10.31 19.43
C LEU A 11 -10.15 -11.23 18.33
N GLN A 12 -9.63 -12.41 18.68
CA GLN A 12 -9.18 -13.39 17.68
C GLN A 12 -10.35 -13.92 16.84
N GLN A 13 -11.47 -14.24 17.48
CA GLN A 13 -12.69 -14.67 16.78
C GLN A 13 -13.14 -13.61 15.77
N TYR A 14 -13.07 -12.34 16.17
CA TYR A 14 -13.40 -11.21 15.32
C TYR A 14 -12.43 -11.10 14.16
N LEU A 15 -11.11 -11.14 14.41
CA LEU A 15 -10.08 -11.06 13.36
C LEU A 15 -10.18 -12.20 12.35
N ILE A 16 -10.42 -13.44 12.78
CA ILE A 16 -10.61 -14.60 11.87
C ILE A 16 -11.77 -14.37 10.90
N THR A 17 -12.87 -13.79 11.39
CA THR A 17 -14.02 -13.44 10.55
C THR A 17 -13.69 -12.27 9.63
N VAL A 18 -13.03 -11.24 10.18
CA VAL A 18 -12.70 -10.00 9.45
C VAL A 18 -11.77 -10.25 8.28
N VAL A 19 -10.76 -11.12 8.38
CA VAL A 19 -9.86 -11.38 7.24
C VAL A 19 -10.60 -11.95 6.04
N VAL A 20 -11.52 -12.90 6.25
CA VAL A 20 -12.33 -13.48 5.17
C VAL A 20 -13.31 -12.46 4.60
N VAL A 21 -13.99 -11.71 5.47
CA VAL A 21 -14.90 -10.63 5.05
C VAL A 21 -14.14 -9.57 4.23
N HIS A 22 -12.94 -9.20 4.65
CA HIS A 22 -12.11 -8.22 3.97
C HIS A 22 -11.77 -8.69 2.55
N ALA A 23 -11.26 -9.91 2.38
CA ALA A 23 -10.96 -10.43 1.04
C ALA A 23 -12.19 -10.48 0.13
N ASN A 24 -13.34 -10.93 0.65
CA ASN A 24 -14.59 -10.94 -0.12
C ASN A 24 -15.07 -9.52 -0.46
N ASN A 25 -14.85 -8.56 0.43
CA ASN A 25 -15.13 -7.15 0.15
C ASN A 25 -14.23 -6.61 -0.97
N VAL A 26 -12.92 -6.92 -0.96
CA VAL A 26 -12.01 -6.55 -2.05
C VAL A 26 -12.48 -7.11 -3.39
N ARG A 27 -12.94 -8.37 -3.42
CA ARG A 27 -13.53 -8.96 -4.63
C ARG A 27 -14.76 -8.20 -5.11
N LYS A 28 -15.66 -7.81 -4.20
CA LYS A 28 -16.83 -6.98 -4.56
C LYS A 28 -16.40 -5.66 -5.20
N TYR A 29 -15.41 -4.97 -4.62
CA TYR A 29 -14.84 -3.76 -5.23
C TYR A 29 -14.21 -4.03 -6.60
N ALA A 30 -13.58 -5.20 -6.80
CA ALA A 30 -13.07 -5.61 -8.10
C ALA A 30 -14.21 -5.80 -9.13
N GLU A 31 -15.32 -6.44 -8.76
CA GLU A 31 -16.49 -6.62 -9.63
C GLU A 31 -17.07 -5.26 -10.06
N GLU A 32 -17.25 -4.36 -9.10
CA GLU A 32 -17.73 -3.00 -9.38
C GLU A 32 -16.75 -2.21 -10.25
N TYR A 33 -15.44 -2.36 -10.01
CA TYR A 33 -14.39 -1.72 -10.81
C TYR A 33 -14.46 -2.15 -12.28
N VAL A 34 -14.55 -3.45 -12.54
CA VAL A 34 -14.69 -3.99 -13.90
C VAL A 34 -15.99 -3.49 -14.53
N SER A 35 -17.10 -3.51 -13.79
CA SER A 35 -18.40 -3.06 -14.29
C SER A 35 -18.38 -1.58 -14.68
N ARG A 36 -17.76 -0.72 -13.86
CA ARG A 36 -17.55 0.71 -14.15
C ARG A 36 -16.69 0.93 -15.40
N ARG A 37 -15.62 0.16 -15.56
CA ARG A 37 -14.73 0.23 -16.75
C ARG A 37 -15.46 -0.17 -18.03
N GLN A 38 -16.22 -1.26 -17.99
CA GLN A 38 -17.02 -1.73 -19.12
C GLN A 38 -18.11 -0.73 -19.51
N ALA A 39 -18.83 -0.16 -18.53
CA ALA A 39 -19.84 0.87 -18.79
C ALA A 39 -19.25 2.14 -19.42
N ALA A 40 -17.97 2.45 -19.13
CA ALA A 40 -17.23 3.55 -19.74
C ALA A 40 -16.61 3.19 -21.11
N GLY A 41 -16.89 2.00 -21.67
CA GLY A 41 -16.34 1.54 -22.95
C GLY A 41 -14.84 1.22 -22.93
N LYS A 42 -14.21 1.15 -21.75
CA LYS A 42 -12.77 0.86 -21.60
C LYS A 42 -12.54 -0.66 -21.59
N THR A 43 -11.68 -1.14 -22.47
CA THR A 43 -11.30 -2.57 -22.55
C THR A 43 -10.16 -2.94 -21.60
N ASN A 44 -9.31 -1.97 -21.23
CA ASN A 44 -8.26 -2.19 -20.24
C ASN A 44 -8.85 -2.25 -18.83
N VAL A 45 -8.66 -3.41 -18.20
CA VAL A 45 -8.99 -3.67 -16.80
C VAL A 45 -7.70 -3.89 -16.05
N HIS A 46 -7.57 -3.24 -14.89
CA HIS A 46 -6.41 -3.38 -14.01
C HIS A 46 -6.17 -4.87 -13.66
N SER A 47 -4.94 -5.35 -13.84
CA SER A 47 -4.56 -6.76 -13.71
C SER A 47 -4.99 -7.37 -12.37
N ILE A 48 -4.81 -6.63 -11.28
CA ILE A 48 -5.25 -7.00 -9.92
C ILE A 48 -6.76 -7.31 -9.86
N ALA A 49 -7.62 -6.54 -10.54
CA ALA A 49 -9.07 -6.83 -10.56
C ALA A 49 -9.34 -8.17 -11.24
N THR A 50 -8.71 -8.39 -12.40
CA THR A 50 -8.84 -9.64 -13.15
C THR A 50 -8.37 -10.83 -12.32
N SER A 51 -7.18 -10.76 -11.73
CA SER A 51 -6.60 -11.83 -10.90
C SER A 51 -7.46 -12.10 -9.65
N ALA A 52 -7.93 -11.05 -8.98
CA ALA A 52 -8.77 -11.18 -7.78
C ALA A 52 -10.07 -11.91 -8.08
N LEU A 53 -10.65 -11.73 -9.28
CA LEU A 53 -11.92 -12.34 -9.71
C LEU A 53 -11.78 -13.73 -10.33
N ARG A 54 -10.59 -14.13 -10.79
CA ARG A 54 -10.35 -15.50 -11.30
C ARG A 54 -10.56 -16.57 -10.24
N LEU A 55 -10.28 -16.25 -8.98
CA LEU A 55 -10.52 -17.16 -7.86
C LEU A 55 -12.01 -17.17 -7.50
N GLN A 56 -12.44 -18.18 -6.75
CA GLN A 56 -13.78 -18.18 -6.16
C GLN A 56 -13.81 -17.30 -4.90
N PRO A 57 -14.99 -16.78 -4.50
CA PRO A 57 -15.15 -16.12 -3.21
C PRO A 57 -14.66 -17.01 -2.07
N ILE A 58 -14.00 -16.40 -1.09
CA ILE A 58 -13.47 -17.13 0.06
C ILE A 58 -14.63 -17.63 0.89
N ARG A 59 -14.72 -18.95 1.01
CA ARG A 59 -15.69 -19.60 1.89
C ARG A 59 -15.18 -19.51 3.32
N SER A 60 -16.09 -19.24 4.26
CA SER A 60 -15.80 -19.32 5.68
C SER A 60 -16.82 -20.19 6.39
N PHE A 61 -16.38 -20.84 7.46
CA PHE A 61 -17.26 -21.41 8.46
C PHE A 61 -17.63 -20.32 9.47
N PRO A 62 -18.90 -19.84 9.48
CA PRO A 62 -19.33 -18.85 10.45
C PRO A 62 -19.26 -19.43 11.86
N GLY A 63 -18.76 -18.65 12.83
CA GLY A 63 -18.64 -19.09 14.23
C GLY A 63 -17.45 -20.00 14.53
N ALA A 64 -16.45 -20.06 13.64
CA ALA A 64 -15.22 -20.81 13.88
C ALA A 64 -14.42 -20.26 15.07
N LYS A 65 -14.46 -20.98 16.20
CA LYS A 65 -13.78 -20.58 17.45
C LYS A 65 -12.26 -20.52 17.31
N PRO A 66 -11.56 -19.55 17.93
CA PRO A 66 -10.10 -19.53 17.99
C PRO A 66 -9.54 -20.85 18.49
N GLY A 67 -8.43 -21.30 17.92
CA GLY A 67 -7.79 -22.58 18.24
C GLY A 67 -8.39 -23.81 17.54
N THR A 68 -9.53 -23.69 16.85
CA THR A 68 -10.13 -24.80 16.10
C THR A 68 -9.49 -25.01 14.72
N PHE A 69 -9.71 -26.19 14.13
CA PHE A 69 -9.32 -26.46 12.75
C PHE A 69 -10.04 -25.53 11.76
N PHE A 70 -11.32 -25.24 11.98
CA PHE A 70 -12.09 -24.31 11.15
C PHE A 70 -11.52 -22.88 11.16
N ALA A 71 -10.99 -22.42 12.29
CA ALA A 71 -10.31 -21.13 12.36
C ALA A 71 -9.04 -21.12 11.50
N ARG A 72 -8.22 -22.20 11.57
CA ARG A 72 -7.03 -22.35 10.73
C ARG A 72 -7.39 -22.39 9.24
N ASP A 73 -8.45 -23.11 8.89
CA ASP A 73 -8.91 -23.22 7.50
C ASP A 73 -9.37 -21.86 6.95
N ASN A 74 -10.18 -21.11 7.70
CA ASN A 74 -10.60 -19.76 7.32
C ASN A 74 -9.39 -18.83 7.04
N VAL A 75 -8.37 -18.87 7.91
CA VAL A 75 -7.15 -18.06 7.75
C VAL A 75 -6.28 -18.55 6.59
N SER A 76 -6.14 -19.87 6.42
CA SER A 76 -5.40 -20.47 5.30
C SER A 76 -6.01 -20.11 3.94
N ASN A 77 -7.34 -20.14 3.85
CA ASN A 77 -8.08 -19.74 2.66
C ASN A 77 -7.84 -18.25 2.33
N PHE A 78 -7.80 -17.39 3.35
CA PHE A 78 -7.42 -15.98 3.20
C PHE A 78 -5.99 -15.79 2.68
N ILE A 79 -5.00 -16.45 3.28
CA ILE A 79 -3.58 -16.36 2.88
C ILE A 79 -3.41 -16.82 1.44
N THR A 80 -4.04 -17.95 1.08
CA THR A 80 -4.02 -18.50 -0.28
C THR A 80 -4.60 -17.53 -1.29
N TRP A 81 -5.72 -16.88 -0.96
CA TRP A 81 -6.30 -15.86 -1.82
C TRP A 81 -5.44 -14.60 -1.92
N CYS A 82 -4.79 -14.15 -0.85
CA CYS A 82 -3.86 -13.01 -0.92
C CYS A 82 -2.71 -13.28 -1.89
N ARG A 83 -2.12 -14.48 -1.80
CA ARG A 83 -1.05 -14.95 -2.68
C ARG A 83 -1.48 -14.95 -4.15
N HIS A 84 -2.58 -15.61 -4.47
CA HIS A 84 -2.95 -15.88 -5.88
C HIS A 84 -3.92 -14.86 -6.49
N GLY A 85 -4.78 -14.25 -5.68
CA GLY A 85 -5.79 -13.29 -6.11
C GLY A 85 -5.23 -11.88 -6.21
N LEU A 86 -4.51 -11.45 -5.17
CA LEU A 86 -3.92 -10.10 -5.13
C LEU A 86 -2.44 -10.07 -5.48
N GLY A 87 -1.73 -11.21 -5.50
CA GLY A 87 -0.30 -11.26 -5.77
C GLY A 87 0.56 -10.69 -4.64
N VAL A 88 0.10 -10.81 -3.39
CA VAL A 88 0.86 -10.36 -2.21
C VAL A 88 2.16 -11.18 -2.11
N PHE A 89 3.29 -10.50 -1.94
CA PHE A 89 4.60 -11.14 -1.86
C PHE A 89 4.71 -12.09 -0.65
N GLU A 90 5.41 -13.21 -0.83
CA GLU A 90 5.58 -14.23 0.22
C GLU A 90 6.15 -13.66 1.52
N CYS A 91 7.07 -12.70 1.44
CA CYS A 91 7.67 -12.05 2.61
C CYS A 91 6.68 -11.18 3.42
N LEU A 92 5.52 -10.84 2.86
CA LEU A 92 4.47 -10.08 3.51
C LEU A 92 3.32 -10.97 3.99
N LEU A 93 3.26 -12.24 3.58
CA LEU A 93 2.26 -13.19 4.04
C LEU A 93 2.61 -13.68 5.46
N PHE A 94 1.59 -13.85 6.28
CA PHE A 94 1.72 -14.44 7.62
C PHE A 94 1.29 -15.91 7.60
N GLU A 95 1.63 -16.65 8.65
CA GLU A 95 1.19 -18.03 8.85
C GLU A 95 -0.09 -18.12 9.67
N THR A 96 -0.86 -19.20 9.52
CA THR A 96 -2.13 -19.36 10.27
C THR A 96 -1.95 -19.21 11.80
N ASP A 97 -0.85 -19.71 12.34
CA ASP A 97 -0.52 -19.62 13.75
C ASP A 97 -0.13 -18.20 14.21
N ASP A 98 0.34 -17.33 13.31
CA ASP A 98 0.67 -15.92 13.64
C ASP A 98 -0.56 -15.17 14.13
N LEU A 99 -1.72 -15.44 13.50
CA LEU A 99 -3.00 -14.87 13.89
C LEU A 99 -3.66 -15.67 15.03
N ILE A 100 -3.72 -17.00 14.89
CA ILE A 100 -4.52 -17.86 15.79
C ILE A 100 -3.87 -18.05 17.16
N LEU A 101 -2.54 -18.06 17.22
CA LEU A 101 -1.79 -18.20 18.47
C LEU A 101 -1.10 -16.88 18.88
N ARG A 102 -1.33 -15.80 18.14
CA ARG A 102 -0.71 -14.47 18.34
C ARG A 102 0.83 -14.53 18.36
N LYS A 103 1.43 -15.43 17.57
CA LYS A 103 2.89 -15.56 17.51
C LYS A 103 3.56 -14.35 16.89
N ASN A 104 2.93 -13.76 15.86
CA ASN A 104 3.51 -12.62 15.14
C ASN A 104 2.44 -11.69 14.56
N GLU A 105 1.88 -10.84 15.42
CA GLU A 105 0.85 -9.86 15.02
C GLU A 105 1.36 -8.83 13.99
N LYS A 106 2.66 -8.55 13.99
CA LYS A 106 3.28 -7.61 13.04
C LYS A 106 3.14 -8.11 11.61
N HIS A 107 3.42 -9.39 11.35
CA HIS A 107 3.23 -9.99 10.02
C HIS A 107 1.78 -9.92 9.57
N VAL A 108 0.83 -10.16 10.47
CA VAL A 108 -0.61 -10.03 10.17
C VAL A 108 -0.94 -8.60 9.73
N ILE A 109 -0.46 -7.59 10.47
CA ILE A 109 -0.72 -6.17 10.15
C ILE A 109 -0.10 -5.80 8.80
N LEU A 110 1.14 -6.20 8.52
CA LEU A 110 1.82 -5.92 7.25
C LEU A 110 1.06 -6.52 6.06
N CYS A 111 0.60 -7.77 6.18
CA CYS A 111 -0.22 -8.40 5.16
C CYS A 111 -1.53 -7.63 4.91
N LEU A 112 -2.23 -7.21 5.97
CA LEU A 112 -3.50 -6.49 5.85
C LEU A 112 -3.34 -5.10 5.24
N LEU A 113 -2.25 -4.39 5.57
CA LEU A 113 -1.92 -3.10 4.95
C LEU A 113 -1.63 -3.26 3.46
N GLU A 114 -0.90 -4.30 3.06
CA GLU A 114 -0.62 -4.59 1.66
C GLU A 114 -1.90 -4.93 0.87
N VAL A 115 -2.78 -5.74 1.46
CA VAL A 115 -4.11 -6.03 0.89
C VAL A 115 -4.90 -4.74 0.68
N ALA A 116 -4.94 -3.84 1.67
CA ALA A 116 -5.65 -2.57 1.57
C ALA A 116 -5.03 -1.64 0.51
N ARG A 117 -3.70 -1.58 0.43
CA ARG A 117 -2.96 -0.81 -0.58
C ARG A 117 -3.32 -1.26 -2.00
N ARG A 118 -3.38 -2.57 -2.24
CA ARG A 118 -3.78 -3.14 -3.54
C ARG A 118 -5.27 -2.92 -3.82
N ALA A 119 -6.14 -3.18 -2.85
CA ALA A 119 -7.58 -3.03 -2.98
C ALA A 119 -7.99 -1.58 -3.29
N ALA A 120 -7.27 -0.60 -2.75
CA ALA A 120 -7.56 0.80 -3.00
C ALA A 120 -7.31 1.23 -4.46
N LYS A 121 -6.51 0.49 -5.24
CA LYS A 121 -6.42 0.69 -6.70
C LYS A 121 -7.73 0.36 -7.43
N LEU A 122 -8.61 -0.41 -6.79
CA LEU A 122 -9.94 -0.79 -7.29
C LEU A 122 -11.05 0.15 -6.80
N GLY A 123 -10.69 1.20 -6.04
CA GLY A 123 -11.62 2.16 -5.44
C GLY A 123 -12.13 1.78 -4.05
N MET A 124 -11.54 0.78 -3.40
CA MET A 124 -11.83 0.50 -1.99
C MET A 124 -11.23 1.60 -1.08
N PRO A 125 -11.96 2.10 -0.06
CA PRO A 125 -11.41 3.07 0.89
C PRO A 125 -10.16 2.52 1.59
N ALA A 126 -9.07 3.26 1.51
CA ALA A 126 -7.81 2.90 2.15
C ALA A 126 -7.79 3.34 3.63
N PRO A 127 -7.10 2.61 4.52
CA PRO A 127 -6.85 3.09 5.87
C PRO A 127 -5.96 4.33 5.85
N MET A 128 -6.05 5.16 6.90
CA MET A 128 -5.34 6.44 6.99
C MET A 128 -3.84 6.32 6.71
N LEU A 129 -3.18 5.26 7.22
CA LEU A 129 -1.76 5.05 6.98
C LEU A 129 -1.43 4.96 5.48
N VAL A 130 -2.21 4.19 4.71
CA VAL A 130 -2.02 4.05 3.26
C VAL A 130 -2.37 5.35 2.53
N HIS A 131 -3.32 6.14 3.07
CA HIS A 131 -3.63 7.46 2.52
C HIS A 131 -2.44 8.42 2.66
N LEU A 132 -1.85 8.47 3.86
CA LEU A 132 -0.67 9.29 4.17
C LEU A 132 0.54 8.86 3.35
N GLU A 133 0.81 7.55 3.21
CA GLU A 133 1.88 7.03 2.35
C GLU A 133 1.77 7.60 0.92
N ARG A 134 0.58 7.54 0.32
CA ARG A 134 0.34 8.06 -1.04
C ARG A 134 0.42 9.57 -1.13
N GLU A 135 0.07 10.29 -0.07
CA GLU A 135 0.20 11.74 -0.01
C GLU A 135 1.66 12.15 -0.02
N ILE A 136 2.47 11.52 0.83
CA ILE A 136 3.93 11.70 0.86
C ILE A 136 4.55 11.37 -0.50
N ASP A 137 4.21 10.23 -1.10
CA ASP A 137 4.74 9.84 -2.42
C ASP A 137 4.41 10.86 -3.51
N ARG A 138 3.20 11.45 -3.48
CA ARG A 138 2.79 12.51 -4.42
C ARG A 138 3.60 13.79 -4.22
N GLU A 139 3.80 14.22 -2.98
CA GLU A 139 4.59 15.41 -2.67
C GLU A 139 6.05 15.26 -3.13
N ILE A 140 6.67 14.11 -2.81
CA ILE A 140 8.04 13.80 -3.22
C ILE A 140 8.15 13.75 -4.75
N ALA A 141 7.20 13.12 -5.44
CA ALA A 141 7.21 13.07 -6.91
C ALA A 141 7.05 14.46 -7.54
N ALA A 142 6.21 15.32 -6.96
CA ALA A 142 6.02 16.70 -7.41
C ALA A 142 7.30 17.54 -7.20
N GLU A 143 7.98 17.39 -6.07
CA GLU A 143 9.26 18.05 -5.79
C GLU A 143 10.36 17.59 -6.77
N LYS A 144 10.50 16.28 -6.99
CA LYS A 144 11.44 15.72 -7.97
C LYS A 144 11.19 16.27 -9.37
N ARG A 145 9.92 16.42 -9.80
CA ARG A 145 9.58 17.01 -11.09
C ARG A 145 10.02 18.46 -11.18
N LYS A 146 9.79 19.25 -10.13
CA LYS A 146 10.25 20.66 -10.06
C LYS A 146 11.78 20.77 -10.15
N LEU A 147 12.51 19.88 -9.47
CA LEU A 147 13.97 19.85 -9.52
C LEU A 147 14.51 19.46 -10.90
N ARG A 148 13.87 18.51 -11.60
CA ARG A 148 14.25 18.11 -12.97
C ARG A 148 13.94 19.18 -14.03
N PHE A 149 12.91 20.00 -13.82
CA PHE A 149 12.55 21.12 -14.68
C PHE A 149 13.21 22.46 -14.27
N GLY A 150 14.13 22.44 -13.29
CA GLY A 150 14.90 23.62 -12.87
C GLY A 150 15.91 24.14 -13.91
N GLY A 151 16.01 23.51 -15.08
CA GLY A 151 16.70 24.05 -16.25
C GLY A 151 15.69 24.41 -17.36
N CYS A 152 15.24 25.66 -17.38
CA CYS A 152 14.37 26.31 -18.38
C CYS A 152 12.84 26.33 -18.09
N GLN A 153 12.45 27.43 -17.43
CA GLN A 153 11.25 28.27 -17.57
C GLN A 153 9.87 27.65 -17.89
N ASP A 154 9.03 27.67 -16.85
CA ASP A 154 7.66 28.25 -16.81
C ASP A 154 6.78 28.09 -18.07
N TYR A 155 5.95 27.03 -18.08
CA TYR A 155 4.72 26.97 -18.88
C TYR A 155 3.62 26.28 -18.09
N TYR A 156 2.45 26.93 -18.04
CA TYR A 156 1.21 26.36 -17.52
C TYR A 156 0.78 25.21 -18.42
N GLU A 157 0.74 24.00 -17.88
CA GLU A 157 0.00 22.89 -18.49
C GLU A 157 -1.09 22.47 -17.51
N GLU A 158 -2.34 22.81 -17.85
CA GLU A 158 -3.51 22.15 -17.31
C GLU A 158 -3.41 20.67 -17.68
N ALA A 159 -2.88 19.85 -16.78
CA ALA A 159 -2.94 18.41 -16.91
C ALA A 159 -4.41 18.00 -16.68
N SER A 160 -5.10 17.70 -17.77
CA SER A 160 -6.29 16.86 -17.74
C SER A 160 -5.96 15.57 -16.98
N ASP A 161 -6.79 15.22 -16.00
CA ASP A 161 -6.76 13.97 -15.21
C ASP A 161 -6.97 12.74 -16.10
N GLU A 162 -6.02 12.45 -16.98
CA GLU A 162 -5.87 11.16 -17.61
C GLU A 162 -4.79 10.41 -16.85
N GLU A 163 -5.24 9.65 -15.85
CA GLU A 163 -4.56 8.50 -15.24
C GLU A 163 -4.01 7.61 -16.36
N SER A 164 -2.80 7.95 -16.80
CA SER A 164 -1.98 7.10 -17.64
C SER A 164 -1.41 6.02 -16.74
N ASP A 165 -1.96 4.82 -16.93
CA ASP A 165 -1.50 3.55 -16.40
C ASP A 165 -0.01 3.40 -16.73
N LEU A 166 0.86 3.84 -15.81
CA LEU A 166 2.29 3.59 -15.88
C LEU A 166 2.47 2.08 -15.68
N SER A 167 2.52 1.40 -16.82
CA SER A 167 3.12 0.09 -16.99
C SER A 167 4.36 0.02 -16.12
N ASP A 168 4.35 -0.94 -15.20
CA ASP A 168 5.43 -1.36 -14.30
C ASP A 168 6.65 -1.81 -15.14
N GLY A 169 7.35 -0.84 -15.73
CA GLY A 169 8.71 -0.98 -16.21
C GLY A 169 9.60 -0.51 -15.07
N GLU A 170 10.40 -1.42 -14.54
CA GLU A 170 11.38 -1.20 -13.48
C GLU A 170 11.96 0.22 -13.52
N ASP A 171 11.53 1.05 -12.57
CA ASP A 171 12.12 2.37 -12.38
C ASP A 171 13.54 2.12 -11.85
N CYS A 172 14.53 2.54 -12.64
CA CYS A 172 15.94 2.44 -12.31
C CYS A 172 16.17 3.29 -11.05
N VAL A 173 16.09 2.69 -9.86
CA VAL A 173 16.39 3.36 -8.59
C VAL A 173 17.87 3.71 -8.57
N GLU A 174 18.18 4.95 -8.97
CA GLU A 174 19.49 5.55 -8.75
C GLU A 174 19.67 5.74 -7.24
N TYR A 175 20.32 4.77 -6.60
CA TYR A 175 20.61 4.80 -5.17
C TYR A 175 21.88 5.62 -4.94
N GLY A 176 21.71 6.85 -4.47
CA GLY A 176 22.78 7.72 -4.03
C GLY A 176 22.24 8.81 -3.09
N PRO A 177 23.02 9.25 -2.09
CA PRO A 177 22.61 10.37 -1.25
C PRO A 177 22.45 11.63 -2.11
N ILE A 178 21.26 12.21 -2.07
CA ILE A 178 20.94 13.46 -2.75
C ILE A 178 21.84 14.56 -2.15
N PRO A 179 22.60 15.32 -2.96
CA PRO A 179 23.46 16.37 -2.43
C PRO A 179 22.63 17.41 -1.68
N GLN A 180 22.97 17.59 -0.41
CA GLN A 180 22.34 18.60 0.45
C GLN A 180 22.80 19.99 -0.01
N ILE A 181 21.85 20.90 -0.27
CA ILE A 181 22.17 22.28 -0.62
C ILE A 181 22.70 22.97 0.65
N VAL A 182 24.01 23.20 0.70
CA VAL A 182 24.66 23.98 1.76
C VAL A 182 24.76 25.43 1.28
N THR A 183 23.81 26.28 1.70
CA THR A 183 23.88 27.73 1.47
C THR A 183 24.84 28.37 2.48
N ASN A 184 26.13 28.04 2.39
CA ASN A 184 27.13 28.68 3.22
C ASN A 184 27.77 29.83 2.47
N ASP A 185 27.08 30.98 2.44
CA ASP A 185 27.59 32.23 1.87
C ASP A 185 28.58 32.94 2.82
N LEU A 186 29.42 32.17 3.53
CA LEU A 186 30.47 32.74 4.36
C LEU A 186 31.68 33.06 3.46
N LYS A 187 32.00 34.35 3.35
CA LYS A 187 33.28 34.81 2.77
C LYS A 187 34.44 34.02 3.40
N SER A 188 35.35 33.56 2.56
CA SER A 188 36.58 32.92 3.05
C SER A 188 37.37 33.91 3.91
N LEU A 189 38.04 33.43 4.95
CA LEU A 189 38.92 34.25 5.79
C LEU A 189 39.96 35.03 4.95
N ASP A 190 40.42 34.41 3.86
CA ASP A 190 41.37 34.99 2.90
C ASP A 190 40.78 36.21 2.16
N GLU A 191 39.47 36.20 1.91
CA GLU A 191 38.73 37.26 1.22
C GLU A 191 38.53 38.47 2.13
N MET A 192 38.36 38.27 3.44
CA MET A 192 38.26 39.38 4.42
C MET A 192 39.62 40.04 4.72
N VAL A 193 40.72 39.29 4.65
CA VAL A 193 42.06 39.82 4.89
C VAL A 193 42.56 40.64 3.69
N SER A 194 42.19 40.23 2.47
CA SER A 194 42.48 40.97 1.24
C SER A 194 41.92 42.40 1.23
N ASP A 195 40.76 42.61 1.84
CA ASP A 195 40.09 43.92 1.94
C ASP A 195 40.78 44.86 2.96
N LEU A 196 41.66 44.34 3.84
CA LEU A 196 42.41 45.12 4.83
C LEU A 196 43.76 45.63 4.34
N ASP A 197 44.38 44.96 3.36
CA ASP A 197 45.69 45.35 2.79
C ASP A 197 45.56 46.43 1.69
N SER A 198 44.35 46.93 1.43
CA SER A 198 44.04 47.96 0.42
C SER A 198 43.77 49.36 1.01
N LEU A 199 44.08 49.59 2.29
CA LEU A 199 44.00 50.88 3.00
C LEU A 199 45.38 51.31 3.52
#